data_AF-A0A381XEF7-F1
#
_entry.id   AF-A0A381XEF7-F1
#
_cell.length_a   1.000
_cell.length_b   1.000
_cell.length_c   1.000
_cell.angle_alpha   90.00
_cell.angle_beta   90.00
_cell.angle_gamma   90.00
#
_symmetry.space_group_name_H-M   'P 1'
#
loop_
_entity.id
_entity.type
_entity.pdbx_description
1 polymer ?
#
loop_
_entity_poly.entity_id
_entity_poly.type
_entity_poly.pdbx_seq_one_letter_code
_entity_poly.pdbx_strand_id
1 'polypeptide(L)'
;GRHNLACFMGQQAAEKAIKAYLYHKRVEDVWGHSLLDLCEDAKLFDMMFDTVKAEARQLDKYHYITRYPEFLPNGTCSEAFDEIDAERSIELSTQVLGFAKERIV
;
A
#
# COMPACT_ATOMS: atom_id res chain seq x y z
N GLY A 1 13.34 16.08 -3.61
CA GLY A 1 11.87 16.14 -3.80
C GLY A 1 11.15 15.92 -2.47
N ARG A 2 9.83 15.67 -2.47
CA ARG A 2 9.05 15.25 -1.27
C ARG A 2 8.90 13.72 -1.24
N HIS A 3 10.00 13.03 -0.98
CA HIS A 3 10.12 11.58 -1.16
C HIS A 3 9.29 10.76 -0.15
N ASN A 4 9.29 11.17 1.11
CA ASN A 4 8.45 10.57 2.15
C ASN A 4 6.95 10.64 1.79
N LEU A 5 6.50 11.76 1.20
CA LEU A 5 5.13 11.93 0.74
C LEU A 5 4.80 11.00 -0.43
N ALA A 6 5.73 10.82 -1.37
CA ALA A 6 5.55 9.85 -2.46
C ALA A 6 5.40 8.42 -1.92
N CYS A 7 6.21 8.05 -0.92
CA CYS A 7 6.12 6.75 -0.25
C CYS A 7 4.77 6.55 0.46
N PHE A 8 4.30 7.56 1.20
CA PHE A 8 2.98 7.53 1.84
C PHE A 8 1.85 7.38 0.82
N MET A 9 1.91 8.14 -0.27
CA MET A 9 0.90 8.07 -1.33
C MET A 9 0.93 6.73 -2.07
N GLY A 10 2.09 6.09 -2.23
CA GLY A 10 2.19 4.74 -2.76
C GLY A 10 1.47 3.71 -1.88
N GLN A 11 1.66 3.78 -0.56
CA GLN A 11 0.91 2.94 0.38
C GLN A 11 -0.61 3.19 0.30
N GLN A 12 -1.03 4.45 0.27
CA GLN A 12 -2.45 4.81 0.16
C GLN A 12 -3.08 4.41 -1.17
N ALA A 13 -2.36 4.51 -2.29
CA ALA A 13 -2.84 4.09 -3.59
C ALA A 13 -3.11 2.58 -3.62
N ALA A 14 -2.19 1.76 -3.08
CA ALA A 14 -2.39 0.33 -2.92
C ALA A 14 -3.57 0.02 -1.99
N GLU A 15 -3.71 0.74 -0.86
CA GLU A 15 -4.83 0.54 0.08
C GLU A 15 -6.16 0.75 -0.62
N LYS A 16 -6.33 1.87 -1.33
CA LYS A 16 -7.59 2.17 -2.01
C LYS A 16 -7.86 1.22 -3.17
N ALA A 17 -6.83 0.73 -3.86
CA ALA A 17 -6.99 -0.27 -4.92
C ALA A 17 -7.57 -1.60 -4.38
N ILE A 18 -7.00 -2.12 -3.29
CA ILE A 18 -7.47 -3.38 -2.69
C ILE A 18 -8.86 -3.19 -2.09
N LYS A 19 -9.10 -2.07 -1.39
CA LYS A 19 -10.44 -1.76 -0.84
C LYS A 19 -11.49 -1.63 -1.94
N ALA A 20 -11.16 -1.01 -3.07
CA ALA A 20 -12.08 -0.92 -4.21
C ALA A 20 -12.47 -2.31 -4.74
N TYR A 21 -11.53 -3.25 -4.80
CA TYR A 21 -11.84 -4.65 -5.14
C TYR A 21 -12.79 -5.29 -4.11
N LEU A 22 -12.53 -5.13 -2.81
CA LEU A 22 -13.39 -5.68 -1.75
C LEU A 22 -14.82 -5.11 -1.81
N TYR A 23 -14.95 -3.80 -2.02
CA TYR A 23 -16.26 -3.17 -2.24
C TYR A 23 -16.94 -3.66 -3.51
N HIS A 24 -16.19 -3.89 -4.60
CA HIS A 24 -16.72 -4.52 -5.81
C HIS A 24 -17.26 -5.94 -5.53
N LYS A 25 -16.65 -6.68 -4.59
CA LYS A 25 -17.15 -7.97 -4.07
C LYS A 25 -18.27 -7.85 -3.02
N ARG A 26 -18.85 -6.65 -2.86
CA ARG A 26 -19.97 -6.36 -1.94
C ARG A 26 -19.64 -6.53 -0.45
N VAL A 27 -18.38 -6.45 -0.07
CA VAL A 27 -18.01 -6.31 1.35
C VAL A 27 -18.49 -4.95 1.83
N GLU A 28 -19.34 -4.92 2.85
CA GLU A 28 -19.96 -3.67 3.34
C GLU A 28 -18.95 -2.79 4.08
N ASP A 29 -18.07 -3.42 4.85
CA ASP A 29 -17.25 -2.78 5.87
C ASP A 29 -15.78 -3.18 5.70
N VAL A 30 -15.03 -2.37 4.95
CA VAL A 30 -13.61 -2.62 4.66
C VAL A 30 -12.72 -1.69 5.50
N TRP A 31 -12.21 -2.22 6.61
CA TRP A 31 -11.48 -1.46 7.63
C TRP A 31 -9.97 -1.68 7.57
N GLY A 32 -9.23 -0.87 8.34
CA GLY A 32 -7.78 -1.02 8.50
C GLY A 32 -6.93 -0.38 7.41
N HIS A 33 -5.62 -0.35 7.65
CA HIS A 33 -4.61 0.22 6.74
C HIS A 33 -3.54 -0.79 6.33
N SER A 34 -3.56 -1.98 6.93
CA SER A 34 -2.69 -3.10 6.61
C SER A 34 -3.07 -3.67 5.26
N LEU A 35 -2.23 -3.46 4.26
CA LEU A 35 -2.39 -4.02 2.92
C LEU A 35 -2.33 -5.55 2.98
N LEU A 36 -1.54 -6.12 3.90
CA LEU A 36 -1.52 -7.56 4.11
C LEU A 36 -2.86 -8.11 4.58
N ASP A 37 -3.50 -7.49 5.58
CA ASP A 37 -4.81 -7.93 6.06
C ASP A 37 -5.87 -7.77 4.97
N LEU A 38 -5.85 -6.65 4.25
CA LEU A 38 -6.73 -6.41 3.11
C LEU A 38 -6.51 -7.44 1.99
N CYS A 39 -5.27 -7.88 1.75
CA CYS A 39 -4.98 -8.96 0.81
C CYS A 39 -5.51 -10.31 1.32
N GLU A 40 -5.42 -10.62 2.62
CA GLU A 40 -6.03 -11.85 3.18
C GLU A 40 -7.56 -11.84 3.03
N ASP A 41 -8.21 -10.71 3.28
CA ASP A 41 -9.65 -10.55 3.07
C ASP A 41 -10.01 -10.73 1.58
N ALA A 42 -9.23 -10.11 0.69
CA ALA A 42 -9.46 -10.20 -0.75
C ALA A 42 -9.25 -11.62 -1.29
N LYS A 43 -8.34 -12.39 -0.70
CA LYS A 43 -8.10 -13.80 -1.04
C LYS A 43 -9.31 -14.70 -0.83
N LEU A 44 -10.24 -14.34 0.06
CA LEU A 44 -11.48 -15.09 0.24
C LEU A 44 -12.33 -15.11 -1.05
N PHE A 45 -12.10 -14.15 -1.96
CA PHE A 45 -12.77 -14.04 -3.25
C PHE A 45 -11.87 -14.37 -4.44
N ASP A 46 -10.56 -14.08 -4.35
CA ASP A 46 -9.57 -14.41 -5.37
C ASP A 46 -8.20 -14.71 -4.74
N MET A 47 -7.83 -15.99 -4.71
CA MET A 47 -6.56 -16.48 -4.18
C MET A 47 -5.32 -15.83 -4.82
N MET A 48 -5.44 -15.25 -6.02
CA MET A 48 -4.34 -14.54 -6.67
C MET A 48 -3.86 -13.32 -5.89
N PHE A 49 -4.62 -12.80 -4.92
CA PHE A 49 -4.13 -11.71 -4.05
C PHE A 49 -2.88 -12.11 -3.24
N ASP A 50 -2.54 -13.41 -3.13
CA ASP A 50 -1.24 -13.86 -2.62
C ASP A 50 -0.06 -13.38 -3.47
N THR A 51 -0.23 -13.16 -4.79
CA THR A 51 0.89 -12.81 -5.68
C THR A 51 1.38 -11.38 -5.50
N VAL A 52 0.59 -10.49 -4.90
CA VAL A 52 0.95 -9.08 -4.65
C VAL A 52 1.26 -8.78 -3.18
N LYS A 53 1.35 -9.81 -2.33
CA LYS A 53 1.61 -9.63 -0.90
C LYS A 53 3.01 -9.14 -0.59
N ALA A 54 3.98 -9.47 -1.44
CA ALA A 54 5.35 -9.01 -1.23
C ALA A 54 5.42 -7.48 -1.36
N GLU A 55 4.76 -6.94 -2.37
CA GLU A 55 4.62 -5.52 -2.67
C GLU A 55 3.83 -4.82 -1.56
N ALA A 56 2.67 -5.37 -1.19
CA ALA A 56 1.84 -4.90 -0.08
C ALA A 56 2.63 -4.78 1.23
N ARG A 57 3.40 -5.82 1.59
CA ARG A 57 4.22 -5.84 2.81
C ARG A 57 5.29 -4.74 2.82
N GLN A 58 5.89 -4.44 1.67
CA GLN A 58 6.88 -3.35 1.61
C GLN A 58 6.19 -1.99 1.78
N LEU A 59 5.08 -1.78 1.08
CA LEU A 59 4.32 -0.54 1.15
C LEU A 59 3.73 -0.28 2.54
N ASP A 60 3.31 -1.31 3.27
CA ASP A 60 2.77 -1.20 4.63
C ASP A 60 3.71 -0.47 5.59
N LYS A 61 5.02 -0.65 5.41
CA LYS A 61 6.03 0.04 6.23
C LYS A 61 5.86 1.54 6.13
N TYR A 62 5.51 2.07 4.95
CA TYR A 62 5.39 3.50 4.70
C TYR A 62 4.17 4.16 5.34
N HIS A 63 3.24 3.40 5.94
CA HIS A 63 2.03 3.99 6.52
C HIS A 63 2.34 4.98 7.65
N TYR A 64 3.23 4.64 8.57
CA TYR A 64 3.56 5.47 9.73
C TYR A 64 4.88 6.24 9.60
N ILE A 65 5.97 5.55 9.22
CA ILE A 65 7.34 6.11 9.26
C ILE A 65 7.56 7.32 8.34
N THR A 66 6.69 7.51 7.35
CA THR A 66 6.74 8.65 6.41
C THR A 66 6.13 9.94 6.96
N ARG A 67 5.42 9.87 8.10
CA ARG A 67 4.63 10.97 8.67
C ARG A 67 4.92 11.25 10.15
N TYR A 68 5.36 10.25 10.88
CA TYR A 68 5.47 10.26 12.33
C TYR A 68 6.92 10.02 12.77
N PRO A 69 7.66 11.07 13.16
CA PRO A 69 9.08 10.96 13.52
C PRO A 69 9.37 10.02 14.69
N GLU A 70 8.39 9.74 15.56
CA GLU A 70 8.52 8.81 16.69
C GLU A 70 8.81 7.36 16.29
N PHE A 71 8.58 7.00 15.02
CA PHE A 71 8.92 5.69 14.48
C PHE A 71 10.29 5.65 13.79
N LEU A 72 11.06 6.75 13.85
CA LEU A 72 12.40 6.83 13.30
C LEU A 72 13.46 6.84 14.42
N PRO A 73 14.65 6.27 14.18
CA PRO A 73 15.75 6.35 15.15
C PRO A 73 16.20 7.79 15.43
N ASN A 74 16.11 8.67 14.43
CA ASN A 74 16.41 10.10 14.52
C ASN A 74 15.87 10.86 13.28
N GLY A 75 15.97 12.19 13.33
CA GLY A 75 15.67 13.06 12.19
C GLY A 75 14.18 13.26 11.90
N THR A 76 13.89 13.92 10.79
CA THR A 76 12.53 14.12 10.29
C THR A 76 12.16 13.06 9.27
N CYS A 77 10.86 12.79 9.11
CA CYS A 77 10.39 11.89 8.06
C CYS A 77 10.77 12.36 6.65
N SER A 78 10.97 13.66 6.39
CA SER A 78 11.43 14.10 5.07
C SER A 78 12.89 13.77 4.78
N GLU A 79 13.73 13.63 5.81
CA GLU A 79 15.17 13.32 5.68
C GLU A 79 15.42 11.81 5.60
N ALA A 80 14.52 11.00 6.13
CA ALA A 80 14.65 9.55 6.18
C ALA A 80 14.36 8.83 4.84
N PHE A 81 13.90 9.55 3.81
CA PHE A 81 13.49 8.98 2.52
C PHE A 81 14.14 9.73 1.37
N ASP A 82 14.60 8.97 0.38
CA ASP A 82 15.25 9.51 -0.81
C ASP A 82 14.51 9.17 -2.11
N GLU A 83 15.12 9.51 -3.24
CA GLU A 83 14.56 9.25 -4.56
C GLU A 83 14.35 7.76 -4.84
N ILE A 84 15.26 6.89 -4.39
CA ILE A 84 15.19 5.45 -4.60
C ILE A 84 13.98 4.87 -3.86
N ASP A 85 13.74 5.32 -2.63
CA ASP A 85 12.56 4.92 -1.85
C ASP A 85 11.26 5.32 -2.57
N ALA A 86 11.21 6.55 -3.07
CA ALA A 86 10.05 7.09 -3.77
C ALA A 86 9.77 6.33 -5.08
N GLU A 87 10.79 6.12 -5.90
CA GLU A 87 10.68 5.36 -7.15
C GLU A 87 10.21 3.92 -6.88
N ARG A 88 10.82 3.26 -5.89
CA ARG A 88 10.42 1.90 -5.51
C ARG A 88 8.98 1.86 -5.00
N SER A 89 8.55 2.85 -4.21
CA SER A 89 7.17 2.94 -3.74
C SER A 89 6.18 3.12 -4.90
N ILE A 90 6.51 3.96 -5.89
CA ILE A 90 5.65 4.18 -7.06
C ILE A 90 5.55 2.89 -7.88
N GLU A 91 6.66 2.19 -8.11
CA GLU A 91 6.69 0.91 -8.82
C GLU A 91 5.79 -0.13 -8.15
N LEU A 92 5.99 -0.37 -6.86
CA LEU A 92 5.23 -1.36 -6.09
C LEU A 92 3.74 -1.03 -6.03
N SER A 93 3.40 0.24 -5.79
CA SER A 93 1.99 0.67 -5.73
C SER A 93 1.30 0.55 -7.09
N THR A 94 2.03 0.78 -8.19
CA THR A 94 1.53 0.60 -9.56
C THR A 94 1.23 -0.87 -9.84
N GLN A 95 2.07 -1.80 -9.38
CA GLN A 95 1.83 -3.23 -9.52
C GLN A 95 0.56 -3.66 -8.77
N VAL A 96 0.38 -3.24 -7.52
CA VAL A 96 -0.83 -3.55 -6.73
C VAL A 96 -2.08 -2.93 -7.37
N LEU A 97 -2.00 -1.68 -7.80
CA LEU A 97 -3.10 -0.99 -8.47
C LEU A 97 -3.51 -1.68 -9.78
N GLY A 98 -2.54 -2.01 -10.64
CA GLY A 98 -2.78 -2.71 -11.89
C GLY A 98 -3.44 -4.08 -11.65
N PHE A 99 -2.88 -4.85 -10.72
CA PHE A 99 -3.42 -6.14 -10.31
C PHE A 99 -4.87 -6.07 -9.84
N ALA A 100 -5.21 -5.11 -8.96
CA ALA A 100 -6.58 -4.95 -8.47
C ALA A 100 -7.53 -4.48 -9.57
N LYS A 101 -7.08 -3.56 -10.44
CA LYS A 101 -7.88 -3.00 -11.53
C LYS A 101 -8.34 -4.07 -12.53
N GLU A 102 -7.48 -5.03 -12.86
CA GLU A 102 -7.82 -6.15 -13.75
C GLU A 102 -8.96 -7.03 -13.23
N ARG A 103 -9.29 -6.93 -11.94
CA ARG A 103 -10.29 -7.76 -11.24
C ARG A 103 -11.60 -7.04 -10.92
N ILE A 104 -11.70 -5.76 -11.29
CA ILE A 104 -12.88 -4.91 -11.06
C ILE A 104 -13.72 -4.74 -12.34
N VAL A 105 -13.30 -5.38 -13.45
CA VAL A 105 -13.98 -5.34 -14.76
C VAL A 105 -15.29 -6.11 -14.74
#